data_AF-A0A3D3M1J1-F1
#
_entry.id   AF-A0A3D3M1J1-F1
#
_cell.length_a   1.000
_cell.length_b   1.000
_cell.length_c   1.000
_cell.angle_alpha   90.00
_cell.angle_beta   90.00
_cell.angle_gamma   90.00
#
_symmetry.space_group_name_H-M   'P 1'
#
loop_
_entity.id
_entity.type
_entity.pdbx_description
1 polymer ?
#
loop_
_entity_poly.entity_id
_entity_poly.type
_entity_poly.pdbx_seq_one_letter_code
_entity_poly.pdbx_strand_id
1 'polypeptide(L)'
;MRAFRPGLVPTLVVLALLPVLVGLGFWQLGRADEKRALLNVYAEREAEAPLAAGQLLNDPADPAYRRIHLRGQFDAEHSLLLDSRMRDGHAGVELLQPFF
;
A
#
# COMPACT_ATOMS: atom_id res chain seq x y z
N MET A 1 -28.99 41.64 -16.32
CA MET A 1 -28.19 40.51 -15.82
C MET A 1 -27.74 40.84 -14.41
N ARG A 2 -28.10 40.03 -13.39
CA ARG A 2 -27.72 40.28 -11.98
C ARG A 2 -26.22 39.97 -11.83
N ALA A 3 -25.41 40.98 -11.49
CA ALA A 3 -23.99 40.79 -11.23
C ALA A 3 -23.79 39.91 -9.98
N PHE A 4 -22.83 38.98 -10.04
CA PHE A 4 -22.41 38.19 -8.89
C PHE A 4 -21.77 39.11 -7.85
N ARG A 5 -22.44 39.28 -6.70
CA ARG A 5 -21.98 40.11 -5.57
C ARG A 5 -21.88 39.23 -4.33
N PRO A 6 -20.86 38.36 -4.24
CA PRO A 6 -20.65 37.55 -3.05
C PRO A 6 -20.38 38.49 -1.87
N GLY A 7 -20.97 38.19 -0.72
CA GLY A 7 -20.66 38.92 0.50
C GLY A 7 -19.19 38.76 0.89
N LEU A 8 -18.71 39.64 1.76
CA LEU A 8 -17.33 39.59 2.27
C LEU A 8 -17.00 38.25 2.93
N VAL A 9 -17.94 37.68 3.69
CA VAL A 9 -17.76 36.40 4.40
C VAL A 9 -17.55 35.22 3.42
N PRO A 10 -18.43 34.95 2.44
CA PRO A 10 -18.17 33.93 1.42
C PRO A 10 -16.84 34.09 0.69
N THR A 11 -16.46 35.34 0.39
CA THR A 11 -15.21 35.65 -0.33
C THR A 11 -13.99 35.28 0.51
N LEU A 12 -13.98 35.64 1.80
CA LEU A 12 -12.90 35.29 2.73
C LEU A 12 -12.80 33.78 2.96
N VAL A 13 -13.93 33.09 3.06
CA VAL A 13 -13.96 31.62 3.21
C VAL A 13 -13.33 30.95 1.99
N VAL A 14 -13.73 31.35 0.78
CA VAL A 14 -13.14 30.80 -0.46
C VAL A 14 -11.66 31.14 -0.55
N LEU A 15 -11.27 32.37 -0.21
CA LEU A 15 -9.86 32.79 -0.22
C LEU A 15 -9.00 31.95 0.73
N ALA A 16 -9.54 31.51 1.86
CA ALA A 16 -8.84 30.64 2.81
C ALA A 16 -8.87 29.16 2.39
N LEU A 17 -10.02 28.65 1.92
CA LEU A 17 -10.17 27.24 1.56
C LEU A 17 -9.43 26.88 0.27
N LEU A 18 -9.41 27.77 -0.72
CA LEU A 18 -8.78 27.51 -2.01
C LEU A 18 -7.29 27.10 -1.88
N PRO A 19 -6.41 27.86 -1.19
CA PRO A 19 -5.02 27.43 -1.02
C PRO A 19 -4.89 26.14 -0.19
N VAL A 20 -5.75 25.92 0.79
CA VAL A 20 -5.76 24.67 1.58
C VAL A 20 -6.08 23.47 0.69
N LEU A 21 -7.15 23.55 -0.12
CA LEU A 21 -7.56 22.47 -1.01
C LEU A 21 -6.53 22.21 -2.11
N VAL A 22 -5.94 23.27 -2.67
CA VAL A 22 -4.83 23.15 -3.64
C VAL A 22 -3.62 22.48 -3.00
N GLY A 23 -3.25 22.88 -1.78
CA GLY A 23 -2.17 22.25 -1.02
C GLY A 23 -2.44 20.76 -0.74
N LEU A 24 -3.67 20.41 -0.36
CA LEU A 24 -4.09 19.02 -0.19
C LEU A 24 -4.07 18.25 -1.51
N GLY A 25 -4.41 18.88 -2.63
CA GLY A 25 -4.29 18.30 -3.96
C GLY A 25 -2.85 17.90 -4.27
N PHE A 26 -1.90 18.82 -4.09
CA PHE A 26 -0.48 18.51 -4.27
C PHE A 26 0.01 17.43 -3.31
N TRP A 27 -0.45 17.45 -2.05
CA TRP A 27 -0.13 16.40 -1.09
C TRP A 27 -0.64 15.02 -1.54
N GLN A 28 -1.86 14.95 -2.09
CA GLN A 28 -2.40 13.70 -2.63
C GLN A 28 -1.58 13.18 -3.82
N LEU A 29 -1.12 14.07 -4.71
CA LEU A 29 -0.25 13.69 -5.83
C LEU A 29 1.10 13.16 -5.32
N GLY A 30 1.73 13.86 -4.38
CA GLY A 30 2.98 13.40 -3.76
C GLY A 30 2.83 12.04 -3.09
N ARG A 31 1.74 11.84 -2.32
CA ARG A 31 1.43 10.55 -1.70
C ARG A 31 1.18 9.43 -2.70
N ALA A 32 0.57 9.75 -3.84
CA ALA A 32 0.39 8.78 -4.91
C ALA A 32 1.73 8.35 -5.50
N ASP A 33 2.65 9.29 -5.71
CA ASP A 33 3.99 9.00 -6.23
C ASP A 33 4.85 8.22 -5.23
N GLU A 34 4.82 8.57 -3.94
CA GLU A 34 5.44 7.78 -2.86
C GLU A 34 4.93 6.32 -2.89
N LYS A 35 3.61 6.14 -3.02
CA LYS A 35 3.00 4.81 -3.09
C LYS A 35 3.43 4.06 -4.35
N ARG A 36 3.50 4.72 -5.51
CA ARG A 36 3.97 4.13 -6.77
C ARG A 36 5.42 3.68 -6.66
N ALA A 37 6.29 4.51 -6.07
CA ALA A 37 7.70 4.17 -5.88
C ALA A 37 7.85 2.90 -5.01
N LEU A 38 7.10 2.79 -3.91
CA LEU A 38 7.09 1.58 -3.08
C LEU A 38 6.61 0.35 -3.85
N LEU A 39 5.51 0.47 -4.60
CA LEU A 39 4.99 -0.64 -5.40
C LEU A 39 5.97 -1.08 -6.50
N ASN A 40 6.69 -0.15 -7.12
CA ASN A 40 7.71 -0.46 -8.11
C ASN A 40 8.86 -1.26 -7.49
N VAL A 41 9.34 -0.85 -6.31
CA VAL A 41 10.37 -1.62 -5.58
C VAL A 41 9.86 -3.03 -5.29
N TYR A 42 8.60 -3.19 -4.89
CA TYR A 42 8.04 -4.51 -4.61
C TYR A 42 7.96 -5.37 -5.87
N ALA A 43 7.48 -4.80 -6.99
CA ALA A 43 7.37 -5.49 -8.26
C ALA A 43 8.74 -5.93 -8.81
N GLU A 44 9.77 -5.08 -8.70
CA GLU A 44 11.15 -5.42 -9.06
C GLU A 44 11.67 -6.58 -8.22
N ARG A 45 11.50 -6.51 -6.89
CA ARG A 45 11.93 -7.55 -5.94
C ARG A 45 11.16 -8.87 -6.11
N GLU A 46 9.90 -8.82 -6.55
CA GLU A 46 9.06 -9.99 -6.82
C GLU A 46 9.40 -10.67 -8.15
N ALA A 47 9.89 -9.91 -9.13
CA ALA A 47 10.35 -10.43 -10.42
C ALA A 47 11.74 -11.09 -10.34
N GLU A 48 12.54 -10.78 -9.32
CA GLU A 48 13.82 -11.42 -9.08
C GLU A 48 13.69 -12.92 -8.77
N ALA A 49 14.75 -13.67 -9.10
CA ALA A 49 14.82 -15.09 -8.80
C ALA A 49 14.66 -15.32 -7.28
N PRO A 50 13.80 -16.27 -6.86
CA PRO A 50 13.60 -16.54 -5.45
C PRO A 50 14.90 -17.00 -4.79
N LEU A 51 15.21 -16.41 -3.63
CA LEU A 51 16.37 -16.82 -2.84
C LEU A 51 16.05 -18.07 -2.01
N ALA A 52 17.06 -18.90 -1.79
CA ALA A 52 16.98 -19.93 -0.77
C ALA A 52 16.99 -19.28 0.62
N ALA A 53 16.27 -19.86 1.59
CA ALA A 53 16.16 -19.34 2.96
C ALA A 53 17.52 -18.99 3.60
N GLY A 54 18.51 -19.88 3.43
CA GLY A 54 19.85 -19.69 3.97
C GLY A 54 20.66 -18.58 3.30
N GLN A 55 20.28 -18.17 2.09
CA GLN A 55 20.91 -17.03 1.39
C GLN A 55 20.31 -15.70 1.85
N LEU A 56 19.01 -15.67 2.19
CA LEU A 56 18.35 -14.46 2.72
C LEU A 56 18.96 -14.02 4.07
N LEU A 57 19.28 -14.97 4.97
CA LEU A 57 19.88 -14.69 6.28
C LEU A 57 21.29 -14.07 6.20
N ASN A 58 21.96 -14.23 5.06
CA ASN A 58 23.31 -13.75 4.82
C ASN A 58 23.36 -12.58 3.82
N ASP A 59 22.20 -12.11 3.32
CA ASP A 59 22.14 -10.99 2.39
C ASP A 59 22.28 -9.67 3.17
N PRO A 60 23.32 -8.85 2.89
CA PRO A 60 23.46 -7.53 3.50
C PRO A 60 22.40 -6.52 3.00
N ALA A 61 21.66 -6.84 1.94
CA ALA A 61 20.53 -6.02 1.48
C ALA A 61 19.27 -6.26 2.34
N ASP A 62 18.39 -5.24 2.40
CA ASP A 62 17.12 -5.35 3.11
C ASP A 62 16.28 -6.54 2.58
N PRO A 63 16.00 -7.58 3.39
CA PRO A 63 15.29 -8.78 2.97
C PRO A 63 13.81 -8.51 2.65
N ALA A 64 13.30 -7.30 2.92
CA ALA A 64 11.93 -6.94 2.64
C ALA A 64 11.57 -7.17 1.15
N TYR A 65 10.38 -7.74 0.94
CA TYR A 65 9.77 -7.96 -0.36
C TYR A 65 10.51 -8.94 -1.30
N ARG A 66 11.53 -9.68 -0.82
CA ARG A 66 12.17 -10.75 -1.60
C ARG A 66 11.35 -12.04 -1.55
N ARG A 67 11.21 -12.69 -2.69
CA ARG A 67 10.61 -14.04 -2.76
C ARG A 67 11.61 -15.06 -2.25
N ILE A 68 11.10 -15.95 -1.40
CA ILE A 68 11.85 -17.13 -0.93
C ILE A 68 11.07 -18.40 -1.19
N HIS A 69 11.78 -19.49 -1.44
CA HIS A 69 11.20 -20.82 -1.47
C HIS A 69 11.60 -21.61 -0.22
N LEU A 70 10.58 -22.08 0.49
CA LEU A 70 10.69 -22.90 1.69
C LEU A 70 9.95 -24.23 1.45
N ARG A 71 10.43 -25.29 2.09
CA ARG A 71 9.79 -26.62 2.09
C ARG A 71 9.69 -27.10 3.53
N GLY A 72 8.52 -27.61 3.90
CA GLY A 72 8.22 -28.09 5.25
C GLY A 72 6.84 -28.77 5.30
N GLN A 73 6.36 -29.06 6.50
CA GLN A 73 5.04 -29.64 6.76
C GLN A 73 4.14 -28.60 7.45
N PHE A 74 2.92 -28.47 6.95
CA PHE A 74 1.97 -27.51 7.51
C PHE A 74 1.47 -27.95 8.89
N ASP A 75 1.43 -27.01 9.84
CA ASP A 75 0.94 -27.22 11.19
C ASP A 75 -0.53 -26.78 11.30
N ALA A 76 -1.44 -27.75 11.36
CA ALA A 76 -2.88 -27.49 11.38
C ALA A 76 -3.39 -26.97 12.74
N GLU A 77 -2.60 -27.03 13.81
CA GLU A 77 -3.02 -26.54 15.12
C GLU A 77 -2.97 -25.00 15.21
N HIS A 78 -2.15 -24.36 14.37
CA HIS A 78 -1.90 -22.91 14.41
C HIS A 78 -2.43 -22.17 13.16
N SER A 79 -3.67 -22.44 12.77
CA SER A 79 -4.31 -21.76 11.64
C SER A 79 -4.94 -20.42 12.02
N LEU A 80 -4.72 -19.38 11.20
CA LEU A 80 -5.37 -18.07 11.32
C LEU A 80 -6.26 -17.82 10.10
N LEU A 81 -7.53 -17.47 10.34
CA LEU A 81 -8.46 -17.04 9.31
C LEU A 81 -8.49 -15.51 9.28
N LEU A 82 -8.04 -14.93 8.16
CA LEU A 82 -8.16 -13.51 7.89
C LEU A 82 -9.43 -13.27 7.09
N ASP A 83 -10.39 -12.57 7.69
CA ASP A 83 -11.60 -12.12 7.01
C ASP A 83 -11.33 -10.86 6.16
N SER A 84 -12.32 -10.46 5.36
CA SER A 84 -12.29 -9.21 4.58
C SER A 84 -11.12 -9.10 3.59
N ARG A 85 -10.57 -10.23 3.12
CA ARG A 85 -9.53 -10.24 2.11
C ARG A 85 -10.17 -10.20 0.73
N MET A 86 -9.82 -9.19 -0.05
CA MET A 86 -10.26 -9.05 -1.44
C MET A 86 -9.29 -9.80 -2.35
N ARG A 87 -9.78 -10.82 -3.06
CA ARG A 87 -9.05 -11.51 -4.13
C ARG A 87 -9.90 -11.46 -5.40
N ASP A 88 -9.33 -10.94 -6.49
CA ASP A 88 -10.01 -10.81 -7.79
C ASP A 88 -11.40 -10.15 -7.69
N GLY A 89 -11.51 -9.11 -6.85
CA GLY A 89 -12.74 -8.34 -6.66
C GLY A 89 -13.79 -8.99 -5.75
N HIS A 90 -13.53 -10.18 -5.22
CA HIS A 90 -14.45 -10.89 -4.32
C HIS A 90 -13.93 -10.84 -2.88
N ALA A 91 -14.81 -10.51 -1.95
CA ALA A 91 -14.51 -10.62 -0.52
C ALA A 91 -14.51 -12.09 -0.10
N GLY A 92 -13.47 -12.51 0.60
CA GLY A 92 -13.32 -13.88 1.07
C GLY A 92 -12.51 -13.96 2.35
N VAL A 93 -12.18 -15.20 2.72
CA VAL A 93 -11.35 -15.54 3.88
C VAL A 93 -10.03 -16.11 3.38
N GLU A 94 -8.91 -15.61 3.91
CA GLU A 94 -7.57 -16.14 3.64
C GLU A 94 -7.09 -16.94 4.85
N LEU A 95 -6.78 -18.21 4.62
CA LEU A 95 -6.22 -19.11 5.64
C LEU A 95 -4.69 -18.97 5.64
N LEU A 96 -4.13 -18.56 6.78
CA LEU A 96 -2.70 -18.58 7.05
C LEU A 96 -2.36 -19.76 7.95
N GLN A 97 -1.40 -20.57 7.53
CA GLN A 97 -0.95 -21.73 8.29
C GLN A 97 0.58 -21.77 8.32
N PRO A 98 1.22 -21.80 9.50
CA PRO A 98 2.65 -21.97 9.61
C PRO A 98 3.05 -23.38 9.18
N PHE A 99 4.34 -23.55 8.85
CA PHE A 99 4.91 -24.85 8.52
C PHE A 99 6.32 -24.95 9.13
N PHE A 100 6.76 -26.18 9.40
CA PHE A 100 8.07 -26.51 9.99
C PHE A 100 8.89 -27.45 9.10
#